data_AF-A0A351FWP5-F1
#
_entry.id   AF-A0A351FWP5-F1
#
_cell.length_a   1.000
_cell.length_b   1.000
_cell.length_c   1.000
_cell.angle_alpha   90.00
_cell.angle_beta   90.00
_cell.angle_gamma   90.00
#
_symmetry.space_group_name_H-M   'P 1'
#
loop_
_entity.id
_entity.type
_entity.pdbx_description
1 polymer ?
#
loop_
_entity_poly.entity_id
_entity_poly.type
_entity_poly.pdbx_seq_one_letter_code
_entity_poly.pdbx_strand_id
1 'polypeptide(L)'
;MQNEGVNFREALEILAEQANVPLRRSNQAPAKPGSPNDKSTLYEAVAWAESLFHEYLLKSQDAELARRYLEARGITQESLQRWHIGFAPNQFNWIADRARTTKFSPEVLLAAGLLRKSERQTYYD
;
A
#
# COMPACT_ATOMS: atom_id res chain seq x y z
N MET A 1 -1.24 -24.76 -6.25
CA MET A 1 -1.37 -23.48 -6.99
C MET A 1 -2.01 -22.48 -6.04
N GLN A 2 -1.19 -21.66 -5.38
CA GLN A 2 -1.62 -20.53 -4.55
C GLN A 2 -1.03 -19.31 -5.23
N ASN A 3 -1.71 -18.83 -6.28
CA ASN A 3 -1.30 -17.62 -6.98
C ASN A 3 -2.08 -16.46 -6.36
N GLU A 4 -1.37 -15.39 -6.01
CA GLU A 4 -1.85 -14.03 -5.68
C GLU A 4 -2.37 -13.73 -4.27
N GLY A 5 -2.46 -14.70 -3.35
CA GLY A 5 -2.91 -14.38 -1.98
C GLY A 5 -4.36 -13.88 -1.89
N VAL A 6 -5.06 -13.84 -3.02
CA VAL A 6 -6.51 -13.64 -3.10
C VAL A 6 -7.20 -14.91 -2.64
N ASN A 7 -8.16 -14.75 -1.72
CA ASN A 7 -9.01 -15.86 -1.32
C ASN A 7 -9.86 -16.32 -2.52
N PHE A 8 -10.29 -17.58 -2.52
CA PHE A 8 -11.05 -18.18 -3.63
C PHE A 8 -12.26 -17.34 -4.08
N ARG A 9 -12.92 -16.65 -3.14
CA ARG A 9 -14.05 -15.78 -3.45
C ARG A 9 -13.64 -14.48 -4.11
N GLU A 10 -12.49 -13.91 -3.74
CA GLU A 10 -11.96 -12.71 -4.41
C GLU A 10 -11.60 -13.02 -5.86
N ALA A 11 -10.96 -14.17 -6.10
CA ALA A 11 -10.73 -14.65 -7.45
C ALA A 11 -12.06 -14.81 -8.21
N LEU A 12 -13.10 -15.32 -7.56
CA LEU A 12 -14.44 -15.44 -8.14
C LEU A 12 -15.06 -14.06 -8.43
N GLU A 13 -14.91 -13.09 -7.53
CA GLU A 13 -15.40 -11.70 -7.67
C GLU A 13 -14.72 -10.98 -8.84
N ILE A 14 -13.38 -11.08 -8.95
CA ILE A 14 -12.61 -10.53 -10.07
C ILE A 14 -13.06 -11.16 -11.40
N LEU A 15 -13.17 -12.50 -11.45
CA LEU A 15 -13.60 -13.21 -12.66
C LEU A 15 -15.05 -12.88 -13.03
N ALA A 16 -15.92 -12.70 -12.06
CA ALA A 16 -17.31 -12.34 -12.27
C ALA A 16 -17.46 -10.90 -12.79
N GLU A 17 -16.64 -9.96 -12.30
CA GLU A 17 -16.55 -8.60 -12.84
C GLU A 17 -16.05 -8.62 -14.29
N GLN A 18 -15.00 -9.38 -14.58
CA GLN A 18 -14.48 -9.56 -15.95
C GLN A 18 -15.50 -10.21 -16.90
N ALA A 19 -16.28 -11.18 -16.41
CA ALA A 19 -17.27 -11.91 -17.19
C ALA A 19 -18.68 -11.28 -17.16
N ASN A 20 -18.84 -10.15 -16.47
CA ASN A 20 -20.12 -9.45 -16.25
C ASN A 20 -21.23 -10.35 -15.66
N VAL A 21 -20.87 -11.25 -14.74
CA VAL A 21 -21.78 -12.19 -14.07
C VAL A 21 -22.10 -11.69 -12.65
N PRO A 22 -23.38 -11.62 -12.24
CA PRO A 22 -23.73 -11.20 -10.89
C PRO A 22 -23.44 -12.30 -9.86
N LEU A 23 -22.56 -12.04 -8.91
CA LEU A 23 -22.34 -12.91 -7.74
C LEU A 23 -23.30 -12.58 -6.61
N ARG A 24 -23.91 -13.62 -6.02
CA ARG A 24 -24.70 -13.48 -4.79
C ARG A 24 -23.75 -13.18 -3.62
N ARG A 25 -23.91 -12.01 -3.01
CA ARG A 25 -23.11 -11.60 -1.84
C ARG A 25 -23.41 -12.51 -0.65
N SER A 26 -22.36 -12.90 0.08
CA SER A 26 -22.46 -13.58 1.38
C SER A 26 -23.23 -12.74 2.40
N ASN A 27 -23.89 -13.40 3.35
CA ASN A 27 -24.64 -12.81 4.47
C ASN A 27 -23.75 -12.09 5.52
N GLN A 28 -22.49 -11.80 5.21
CA GLN A 28 -21.63 -10.99 6.08
C GLN A 28 -21.99 -9.51 5.92
N ALA A 29 -22.18 -8.82 7.04
CA ALA A 29 -22.39 -7.38 7.02
C ALA A 29 -21.21 -6.70 6.31
N PRO A 30 -21.46 -5.71 5.43
CA PRO A 30 -20.38 -4.98 4.78
C PRO A 30 -19.50 -4.32 5.83
N ALA A 31 -18.19 -4.25 5.56
CA ALA A 31 -17.27 -3.53 6.41
C ALA A 31 -17.72 -2.07 6.56
N LYS A 32 -17.56 -1.50 7.75
CA LYS A 32 -17.83 -0.08 7.96
C LYS A 32 -16.85 0.74 7.11
N PRO A 33 -17.31 1.70 6.29
CA PRO A 33 -16.42 2.56 5.52
C PRO A 33 -15.38 3.24 6.42
N GLY A 34 -14.11 3.25 5.97
CA GLY A 34 -13.00 3.82 6.75
C GLY A 34 -12.48 2.93 7.89
N SER A 35 -12.98 1.71 8.04
CA SER A 35 -12.52 0.77 9.07
C SER A 35 -11.32 -0.06 8.60
N PRO A 36 -10.52 -0.65 9.52
CA PRO A 36 -9.41 -1.55 9.14
C PRO A 36 -9.84 -2.83 8.40
N ASN A 37 -11.14 -3.12 8.33
CA ASN A 37 -11.69 -4.25 7.57
C ASN A 37 -12.25 -3.83 6.20
N ASP A 38 -12.27 -2.53 5.91
CA ASP A 38 -12.74 -2.01 4.63
C ASP A 38 -11.59 -2.01 3.62
N LYS A 39 -11.66 -2.94 2.67
CA LYS A 39 -10.64 -3.10 1.63
C LYS A 39 -10.42 -1.87 0.78
N SER A 40 -11.47 -1.09 0.47
CA SER A 40 -11.30 0.15 -0.29
C SER A 40 -10.38 1.10 0.46
N THR A 41 -10.65 1.26 1.76
CA THR A 41 -9.83 2.08 2.64
C THR A 41 -8.39 1.56 2.74
N LEU A 42 -8.18 0.24 2.82
CA LEU A 42 -6.83 -0.35 2.84
C LEU A 42 -6.08 -0.10 1.52
N TYR A 43 -6.72 -0.28 0.36
CA TYR A 43 -6.10 0.00 -0.93
C TYR A 43 -5.76 1.47 -1.09
N GLU A 44 -6.64 2.37 -0.66
CA GLU A 44 -6.36 3.81 -0.66
C GLU A 44 -5.17 4.16 0.23
N ALA A 45 -5.02 3.51 1.39
CA ALA A 45 -3.88 3.72 2.28
C ALA A 45 -2.56 3.23 1.65
N VAL A 46 -2.56 2.06 1.02
CA VAL A 46 -1.38 1.51 0.33
C VAL A 46 -1.01 2.36 -0.87
N ALA A 47 -1.98 2.80 -1.69
CA ALA A 47 -1.73 3.68 -2.82
C ALA A 47 -1.17 5.04 -2.37
N TRP A 48 -1.67 5.58 -1.26
CA TRP A 48 -1.10 6.80 -0.66
C TRP A 48 0.37 6.59 -0.27
N ALA A 49 0.71 5.50 0.43
CA ALA A 49 2.10 5.24 0.83
C ALA A 49 3.01 4.97 -0.37
N GLU A 50 2.54 4.22 -1.37
CA GLU A 50 3.26 3.97 -2.63
C GLU A 50 3.65 5.29 -3.30
N SER A 51 2.68 6.18 -3.51
CA SER A 51 2.93 7.47 -4.17
C SER A 51 3.97 8.32 -3.43
N LEU A 52 3.95 8.28 -2.09
CA LEU A 52 4.95 8.95 -1.26
C LEU A 52 6.35 8.36 -1.48
N PHE A 53 6.50 7.03 -1.46
CA PHE A 53 7.79 6.38 -1.67
C PHE A 53 8.31 6.58 -3.10
N HIS A 54 7.42 6.55 -4.09
CA HIS A 54 7.76 6.82 -5.47
C HIS A 54 8.24 8.26 -5.66
N GLU A 55 7.49 9.23 -5.15
CA GLU A 55 7.90 10.64 -5.19
C GLU A 55 9.24 10.87 -4.48
N TYR A 56 9.43 10.24 -3.32
CA TYR A 56 10.68 10.36 -2.57
C TYR A 56 11.87 9.79 -3.35
N LEU A 57 11.73 8.63 -4.01
CA LEU A 57 12.77 8.08 -4.88
C LEU A 57 13.13 9.04 -6.01
N LEU A 58 12.14 9.69 -6.63
CA LEU A 58 12.38 10.55 -7.79
C LEU A 58 12.98 11.91 -7.42
N LYS A 59 12.52 12.53 -6.32
CA LYS A 59 12.78 13.95 -6.03
C LYS A 59 13.78 14.18 -4.90
N SER A 60 13.89 13.26 -3.94
CA SER A 60 14.75 13.48 -2.78
C SER A 60 16.23 13.38 -3.14
N GLN A 61 17.04 14.27 -2.58
CA GLN A 61 18.50 14.16 -2.67
C GLN A 61 19.01 12.92 -1.91
N ASP A 62 18.37 12.56 -0.80
CA ASP A 62 18.72 11.38 0.01
C ASP A 62 18.53 10.06 -0.75
N ALA A 63 17.72 10.05 -1.81
CA ALA A 63 17.47 8.89 -2.65
C ALA A 63 18.46 8.75 -3.82
N GLU A 64 19.48 9.62 -3.93
CA GLU A 64 20.46 9.60 -5.02
C GLU A 64 21.21 8.26 -5.12
N LEU A 65 21.62 7.69 -3.97
CA LEU A 65 22.28 6.39 -3.95
C LEU A 65 21.36 5.27 -4.44
N ALA A 66 20.07 5.32 -4.11
CA ALA A 66 19.09 4.35 -4.57
C ALA A 66 18.88 4.46 -6.10
N ARG A 67 18.76 5.68 -6.65
CA ARG A 67 18.65 5.90 -8.10
C ARG A 67 19.85 5.34 -8.86
N ARG A 68 21.08 5.63 -8.39
CA ARG A 68 22.31 5.08 -8.99
C ARG A 68 22.36 3.56 -8.94
N TYR A 69 21.92 2.98 -7.83
CA TYR A 69 21.85 1.52 -7.69
C TYR A 69 20.88 0.90 -8.70
N LEU A 70 19.69 1.49 -8.87
CA LEU A 70 18.68 1.02 -9.81
C LEU A 70 19.16 1.16 -11.27
N GLU A 71 19.79 2.29 -11.61
CA GLU A 71 20.39 2.53 -12.92
C GLU A 71 21.49 1.51 -13.23
N ALA A 72 22.40 1.24 -12.28
CA ALA A 72 23.45 0.23 -12.43
C ALA A 72 22.90 -1.20 -12.60
N ARG A 73 21.66 -1.45 -12.17
CA ARG A 73 20.92 -2.72 -12.38
C ARG A 73 20.15 -2.75 -13.70
N GLY A 74 20.22 -1.69 -14.52
CA GLY A 74 19.48 -1.58 -15.78
C GLY A 74 18.00 -1.24 -15.60
N ILE A 75 17.59 -0.76 -14.43
CA ILE A 75 16.21 -0.31 -14.19
C ILE A 75 16.08 1.12 -14.70
N THR A 76 15.39 1.28 -15.82
CA THR A 76 15.26 2.56 -16.52
C THR A 76 14.26 3.49 -15.85
N GLN A 77 14.31 4.78 -16.16
CA GLN A 77 13.32 5.76 -15.69
C GLN A 77 11.90 5.37 -16.08
N GLU A 78 11.69 4.86 -17.29
CA GLU A 78 10.38 4.35 -17.74
C GLU A 78 9.90 3.18 -16.89
N SER A 79 10.83 2.33 -16.43
CA SER A 79 10.52 1.21 -15.53
C SER A 79 10.15 1.71 -14.13
N LEU A 80 10.87 2.71 -13.61
CA LEU A 80 10.54 3.34 -12.32
C LEU A 80 9.13 3.93 -12.35
N GLN A 81 8.77 4.65 -13.43
CA GLN A 81 7.45 5.25 -13.60
C GLN A 81 6.36 4.19 -13.80
N ARG A 82 6.59 3.20 -14.68
CA ARG A 82 5.60 2.15 -14.98
C ARG A 82 5.24 1.31 -13.75
N TRP A 83 6.26 0.95 -12.98
CA TRP A 83 6.11 0.03 -11.85
C TRP A 83 6.04 0.73 -10.50
N HIS A 84 6.03 2.08 -10.50
CA HIS A 84 5.92 2.87 -9.29
C HIS A 84 6.95 2.47 -8.21
N ILE A 85 8.18 2.20 -8.66
CA ILE A 85 9.26 1.81 -7.74
C ILE A 85 9.53 3.01 -6.83
N GLY A 86 9.56 2.76 -5.52
CA GLY A 86 9.77 3.78 -4.51
C GLY A 86 10.98 3.52 -3.61
N PHE A 87 11.25 4.45 -2.71
CA PHE A 87 12.32 4.35 -1.72
C PHE A 87 11.80 4.79 -0.34
N ALA A 88 11.89 3.87 0.62
CA ALA A 88 11.63 4.18 2.02
C ALA A 88 12.89 4.80 2.64
N PRO A 89 12.83 6.05 3.12
CA PRO A 89 13.97 6.69 3.74
C PRO A 89 14.35 6.05 5.07
N ASN A 90 15.60 6.24 5.47
CA ASN A 90 16.10 5.79 6.77
C ASN A 90 15.62 6.74 7.90
N GLN A 91 14.31 6.82 8.08
CA GLN A 91 13.63 7.61 9.10
C GLN A 91 12.55 6.73 9.74
N PHE A 92 12.64 6.52 11.04
CA PHE A 92 11.85 5.52 11.78
C PHE A 92 10.33 5.75 11.75
N ASN A 93 9.90 6.99 11.54
CA ASN A 93 8.50 7.41 11.66
C ASN A 93 8.05 8.22 10.44
N TRP A 94 8.61 7.97 9.26
CA TRP A 94 8.41 8.81 8.07
C TRP A 94 6.98 8.75 7.53
N ILE A 95 6.40 7.55 7.43
CA ILE A 95 5.00 7.29 7.14
C ILE A 95 4.15 7.68 8.34
N ALA A 96 4.56 7.30 9.56
CA ALA A 96 3.79 7.62 10.77
C ALA A 96 3.54 9.12 10.95
N ASP A 97 4.51 9.97 10.67
CA ASP A 97 4.37 11.42 10.76
C ASP A 97 3.52 12.00 9.63
N ARG A 98 3.67 11.49 8.40
CA ARG A 98 2.84 11.91 7.25
C ARG A 98 1.39 11.48 7.40
N ALA A 99 1.16 10.32 8.00
CA ALA A 99 -0.17 9.79 8.27
C ALA A 99 -1.02 10.72 9.14
N ARG A 100 -0.39 11.54 10.00
CA ARG A 100 -1.09 12.46 10.92
C ARG A 100 -1.98 13.48 10.21
N THR A 101 -1.69 13.80 8.95
CA THR A 101 -2.48 14.75 8.14
C THR A 101 -3.43 14.06 7.17
N THR A 102 -3.51 12.73 7.21
CA THR A 102 -4.38 11.93 6.35
C THR A 102 -5.70 11.61 7.03
N LYS A 103 -6.63 11.04 6.24
CA LYS A 103 -7.91 10.50 6.73
C LYS A 103 -7.80 9.10 7.36
N PHE A 104 -6.64 8.44 7.26
CA PHE A 104 -6.48 7.05 7.69
C PHE A 104 -6.25 6.99 9.19
N SER A 105 -7.01 6.14 9.89
CA SER A 105 -6.78 5.90 11.31
C SER A 105 -5.51 5.05 11.52
N PRO A 106 -4.89 5.09 12.72
CA PRO A 106 -3.76 4.22 13.03
C PRO A 106 -4.08 2.74 12.82
N GLU A 107 -5.30 2.32 13.13
CA GLU A 107 -5.75 0.93 12.97
C GLU A 107 -5.81 0.52 11.49
N VAL A 108 -6.24 1.43 10.60
CA VAL A 108 -6.21 1.21 9.14
C VAL A 108 -4.78 1.01 8.66
N LEU A 109 -3.85 1.84 9.12
CA LEU A 109 -2.45 1.79 8.70
C LEU A 109 -1.71 0.56 9.24
N LEU A 110 -2.04 0.11 10.46
CA LEU A 110 -1.61 -1.18 11.00
C LEU A 110 -2.14 -2.35 10.17
N ALA A 111 -3.44 -2.32 9.82
CA ALA A 111 -4.08 -3.36 9.02
C ALA A 111 -3.53 -3.41 7.58
N ALA A 112 -3.16 -2.25 7.02
CA ALA A 112 -2.49 -2.14 5.72
C ALA A 112 -1.01 -2.56 5.76
N GLY A 113 -0.44 -2.83 6.94
CA GLY A 113 0.97 -3.20 7.10
C GLY A 113 1.95 -2.04 6.92
N LEU A 114 1.46 -0.80 6.95
CA LEU A 114 2.27 0.42 6.78
C LEU A 114 2.87 0.93 8.09
N LEU A 115 2.34 0.49 9.22
CA LEU A 115 2.84 0.83 10.55
C LEU A 115 2.97 -0.40 11.42
N ARG A 116 3.82 -0.28 12.44
CA ARG A 116 3.93 -1.16 13.59
C ARG A 116 3.66 -0.39 14.87
N LYS A 117 3.26 -1.13 15.91
CA LYS A 117 3.01 -0.59 17.24
C LYS A 117 4.11 -1.07 18.19
N SER A 118 4.73 -0.13 18.91
CA SER A 118 5.71 -0.43 19.94
C SER A 118 5.04 -0.87 21.25
N GLU A 119 5.81 -1.46 22.16
CA GLU A 119 5.34 -1.78 23.52
C GLU A 119 4.84 -0.53 24.26
N ARG A 120 5.45 0.63 23.99
CA ARG A 120 5.07 1.94 24.56
C ARG A 120 3.87 2.58 23.87
N GLN A 121 3.12 1.83 23.07
CA GLN A 121 1.93 2.29 22.34
C GLN A 121 2.21 3.42 21.32
N THR A 122 3.46 3.54 20.84
CA THR A 122 3.82 4.46 19.76
C THR A 122 3.78 3.75 18.41
N TYR A 123 3.45 4.48 17.35
CA TYR A 123 3.42 3.97 15.98
C TYR A 123 4.69 4.37 15.22
N TYR A 124 5.19 3.46 14.39
CA TYR A 124 6.39 3.65 13.58
C TYR A 124 6.30 2.82 12.29
N ASP A 125 7.18 3.09 11.34
CA ASP A 125 7.23 2.45 10.02
C ASP A 125 7.75 0.99 10.09
#